data_AF-A0A5Y8PBH0-F1
#
_entry.id   AF-A0A5Y8PBH0-F1
#
_cell.length_a   1.000
_cell.length_b   1.000
_cell.length_c   1.000
_cell.angle_alpha   90.00
_cell.angle_beta   90.00
_cell.angle_gamma   90.00
#
_symmetry.space_group_name_H-M   'P 1'
#
loop_
_entity.id
_entity.type
_entity.pdbx_description
1 polymer ?
#
loop_
_entity_poly.entity_id
_entity_poly.type
_entity_poly.pdbx_seq_one_letter_code
_entity_poly.pdbx_strand_id
1 'polypeptide(L)'
;MPFHVGGGCLPATISNHRIYLIALFNTQPEMSSWEKMKEFFCSTHQTEALECIWMICHPPAGTTREDVVRRFELLRTLAYAGWEESIHSGQHGENYFCILDEDSQEILSVTLDDAGNYTVNCQGYSETHRLTLDTAQGEEGTGHAEGASGTFRTSFLPATTAPQTPAEYDAVWLAWRRAAPAEESRGRAEAVKRMRACLKKGNSVLYVGRVGLTTLPDLLPPNITTLFIPGNTLTRLPALPPGLRELSVSYNQLTRLPQLPPGLCKLSVFNNQLTSLPALPSGLQILWAY
;
A
#
# COMPACT_ATOMS: atom_id res chain seq x y z
N MET A 1 -14.67 5.23 13.37
CA MET A 1 -13.79 5.27 14.57
C MET A 1 -12.96 3.98 14.65
N PRO A 2 -11.85 3.89 15.39
CA PRO A 2 -10.97 2.71 15.41
C PRO A 2 -11.59 1.48 16.10
N PHE A 3 -11.22 0.26 15.66
CA PHE A 3 -11.61 -1.02 16.25
C PHE A 3 -10.87 -1.28 17.58
N HIS A 4 -11.59 -1.69 18.62
CA HIS A 4 -11.03 -1.89 19.97
C HIS A 4 -10.87 -3.37 20.33
N VAL A 5 -9.68 -3.75 20.82
CA VAL A 5 -9.28 -5.14 21.09
C VAL A 5 -8.77 -5.29 22.52
N GLY A 6 -9.13 -6.40 23.17
CA GLY A 6 -8.62 -6.81 24.48
C GLY A 6 -9.62 -6.65 25.63
N GLY A 7 -9.24 -7.15 26.81
CA GLY A 7 -10.04 -7.06 28.04
C GLY A 7 -9.36 -6.23 29.14
N GLY A 8 -10.15 -5.50 29.95
CA GLY A 8 -9.67 -4.75 31.11
C GLY A 8 -9.67 -3.22 30.96
N CYS A 9 -8.82 -2.52 31.72
CA CYS A 9 -8.85 -1.06 31.87
C CYS A 9 -8.24 -0.24 30.72
N LEU A 10 -7.58 -0.88 29.74
CA LEU A 10 -6.91 -0.21 28.63
C LEU A 10 -7.03 -1.03 27.32
N PRO A 11 -8.10 -0.84 26.52
CA PRO A 11 -8.24 -1.54 25.24
C PRO A 11 -7.21 -1.05 24.22
N ALA A 12 -6.67 -1.99 23.44
CA ALA A 12 -5.90 -1.64 22.25
C ALA A 12 -6.84 -1.07 21.17
N THR A 13 -6.29 -0.20 20.33
CA THR A 13 -7.06 0.55 19.34
C THR A 13 -6.42 0.37 17.97
N ILE A 14 -7.12 -0.29 17.06
CA ILE A 14 -6.73 -0.53 15.68
C ILE A 14 -7.52 0.42 14.78
N SER A 15 -6.88 1.46 14.27
CA SER A 15 -7.55 2.43 13.40
C SER A 15 -8.05 1.85 12.08
N ASN A 16 -9.16 2.36 11.56
CA ASN A 16 -9.68 2.01 10.22
C ASN A 16 -8.64 2.22 9.13
N HIS A 17 -7.83 3.28 9.25
CA HIS A 17 -6.68 3.49 8.37
C HIS A 17 -5.68 2.32 8.40
N ARG A 18 -5.45 1.70 9.57
CA ARG A 18 -4.57 0.54 9.72
C ARG A 18 -5.20 -0.73 9.13
N ILE A 19 -6.51 -0.92 9.28
CA ILE A 19 -7.25 -2.04 8.65
C ILE A 19 -7.21 -1.90 7.12
N TYR A 20 -7.43 -0.69 6.60
CA TYR A 20 -7.29 -0.37 5.17
C TYR A 20 -5.87 -0.65 4.65
N LEU A 21 -4.84 -0.28 5.40
CA LEU A 21 -3.45 -0.58 5.03
C LEU A 21 -3.19 -2.09 5.04
N ILE A 22 -3.77 -2.84 5.98
CA ILE A 22 -3.67 -4.30 6.00
C ILE A 22 -4.34 -4.90 4.76
N ALA A 23 -5.53 -4.44 4.38
CA ALA A 23 -6.20 -4.88 3.15
C ALA A 23 -5.38 -4.61 1.89
N LEU A 24 -4.70 -3.45 1.83
CA LEU A 24 -3.93 -3.01 0.67
C LEU A 24 -2.56 -3.70 0.52
N PHE A 25 -1.98 -4.24 1.60
CA PHE A 25 -0.61 -4.76 1.61
C PHE A 25 -0.51 -6.20 2.09
N ASN A 26 0.07 -7.08 1.27
CA ASN A 26 0.38 -8.47 1.63
C ASN A 26 1.62 -8.61 2.54
N THR A 27 1.79 -7.68 3.48
CA THR A 27 2.85 -7.68 4.48
C THR A 27 2.24 -7.71 5.87
N GLN A 28 2.69 -8.65 6.70
CA GLN A 28 2.16 -8.80 8.06
C GLN A 28 2.33 -7.49 8.86
N PRO A 29 1.28 -7.04 9.58
CA PRO A 29 1.32 -5.77 10.30
C PRO A 29 2.31 -5.81 11.47
N GLU A 30 3.37 -4.98 11.41
CA GLU A 30 4.30 -4.84 12.52
C GLU A 30 3.75 -3.89 13.60
N MET A 31 3.76 -4.34 14.85
CA MET A 31 3.50 -3.47 16.00
C MET A 31 4.68 -2.53 16.27
N SER A 32 4.38 -1.26 16.57
CA SER A 32 5.37 -0.32 17.08
C SER A 32 5.92 -0.78 18.42
N SER A 33 7.11 -0.29 18.80
CA SER A 33 7.71 -0.60 20.11
C SER A 33 6.77 -0.28 21.28
N TRP A 34 5.94 0.77 21.16
CA TRP A 34 4.93 1.13 22.15
C TRP A 34 3.76 0.14 22.19
N GLU A 35 3.29 -0.33 21.04
CA GLU A 35 2.22 -1.35 20.96
C GLU A 35 2.70 -2.70 21.49
N LYS A 36 3.94 -3.10 21.18
CA LYS A 36 4.60 -4.27 21.77
C LYS A 36 4.69 -4.17 23.29
N MET A 37 5.02 -2.97 23.80
CA MET A 37 5.10 -2.72 25.23
C MET A 37 3.72 -2.81 25.88
N LYS A 38 2.69 -2.18 25.30
CA LYS A 38 1.30 -2.26 25.78
C LYS A 38 0.77 -3.70 25.80
N GLU A 39 0.97 -4.45 24.74
CA GLU A 39 0.55 -5.85 24.65
C GLU A 39 1.15 -6.68 25.79
N PHE A 40 2.45 -6.49 26.05
CA PHE A 40 3.17 -7.20 27.11
C PHE A 40 2.62 -6.90 28.52
N PHE A 41 2.18 -5.67 28.77
CA PHE A 41 1.70 -5.25 30.10
C PHE A 41 0.19 -5.41 30.31
N CYS A 42 -0.61 -5.39 29.24
CA CYS A 42 -2.06 -5.25 29.34
C CYS A 42 -2.86 -6.41 28.72
N SER A 43 -2.20 -7.47 28.21
CA SER A 43 -2.86 -8.63 27.57
C SER A 43 -4.00 -8.20 26.63
N THR A 44 -3.70 -7.22 25.78
CA THR A 44 -4.71 -6.59 24.92
C THR A 44 -5.07 -7.43 23.69
N HIS A 45 -4.35 -8.53 23.43
CA HIS A 45 -4.50 -9.39 22.26
C HIS A 45 -4.44 -8.61 20.92
N GLN A 46 -3.77 -7.46 20.92
CA GLN A 46 -3.66 -6.58 19.75
C GLN A 46 -2.89 -7.28 18.63
N THR A 47 -1.89 -8.09 18.97
CA THR A 47 -1.09 -8.83 17.99
C THR A 47 -1.93 -9.88 17.29
N GLU A 48 -2.65 -10.67 18.07
CA GLU A 48 -3.49 -11.76 17.57
C GLU A 48 -4.63 -11.23 16.69
N ALA A 49 -5.26 -10.12 17.08
CA ALA A 49 -6.26 -9.47 16.25
C ALA A 49 -5.69 -8.91 14.94
N LEU A 50 -4.50 -8.30 14.98
CA LEU A 50 -3.83 -7.81 13.77
C LEU A 50 -3.46 -8.95 12.80
N GLU A 51 -3.01 -10.08 13.32
CA GLU A 51 -2.74 -11.29 12.53
C GLU A 51 -4.02 -11.87 11.93
N CYS A 52 -5.11 -11.91 12.68
CA CYS A 52 -6.41 -12.35 12.18
C CYS A 52 -6.90 -11.47 11.03
N ILE A 53 -6.86 -10.14 11.19
CA ILE A 53 -7.25 -9.19 10.13
C ILE A 53 -6.35 -9.37 8.90
N TRP A 54 -5.05 -9.59 9.10
CA TRP A 54 -4.13 -9.84 7.99
C TRP A 54 -4.44 -11.13 7.23
N MET A 55 -4.71 -12.23 7.92
CA MET A 55 -5.08 -13.50 7.28
C MET A 55 -6.45 -13.47 6.59
N ILE A 56 -7.34 -12.60 7.05
CA ILE A 56 -8.62 -12.33 6.37
C ILE A 56 -8.35 -11.53 5.10
N CYS A 57 -7.51 -10.50 5.15
CA CYS A 57 -7.20 -9.70 3.97
C CYS A 57 -6.35 -10.45 2.93
N HIS A 58 -5.48 -11.36 3.38
CA HIS A 58 -4.53 -12.11 2.55
C HIS A 58 -4.69 -13.61 2.82
N PRO A 59 -5.76 -14.24 2.32
CA PRO A 59 -5.99 -15.66 2.56
C PRO A 59 -4.85 -16.49 1.93
N PRO A 60 -4.14 -17.33 2.70
CA PRO A 60 -3.16 -18.25 2.12
C PRO A 60 -3.83 -19.23 1.15
N ALA A 61 -3.08 -19.70 0.16
CA ALA A 61 -3.56 -20.68 -0.82
C ALA A 61 -4.13 -21.93 -0.11
N GLY A 62 -5.38 -22.29 -0.42
CA GLY A 62 -6.09 -23.40 0.23
C GLY A 62 -6.90 -23.03 1.48
N THR A 63 -7.01 -21.74 1.83
CA THR A 63 -7.94 -21.28 2.88
C THR A 63 -9.37 -21.73 2.55
N THR A 64 -9.99 -22.49 3.44
CA THR A 64 -11.40 -22.92 3.26
C THR A 64 -12.37 -21.92 3.87
N ARG A 65 -13.67 -22.06 3.56
CA ARG A 65 -14.72 -21.24 4.20
C ARG A 65 -14.66 -21.37 5.72
N GLU A 66 -14.45 -22.57 6.24
CA GLU A 66 -14.39 -22.86 7.68
C GLU A 66 -13.25 -22.11 8.37
N ASP A 67 -12.11 -21.94 7.69
CA ASP A 67 -10.99 -21.16 8.20
C ASP A 67 -11.36 -19.67 8.33
N VAL A 68 -12.12 -19.13 7.37
CA VAL A 68 -12.61 -17.75 7.40
C VAL A 68 -13.58 -17.56 8.56
N VAL A 69 -14.55 -18.47 8.71
CA VAL A 69 -15.51 -18.47 9.83
C VAL A 69 -14.76 -18.48 11.16
N ARG A 70 -13.79 -19.38 11.31
CA ARG A 70 -12.99 -19.52 12.53
C ARG A 70 -12.21 -18.26 12.87
N ARG A 71 -11.70 -17.52 11.86
CA ARG A 71 -10.98 -16.25 12.07
C ARG A 71 -11.90 -15.11 12.50
N PHE A 72 -13.10 -15.01 11.92
CA PHE A 72 -14.10 -14.03 12.36
C PHE A 72 -14.61 -14.32 13.77
N GLU A 73 -14.81 -15.60 14.12
CA GLU A 73 -15.14 -16.01 15.49
C GLU A 73 -14.01 -15.71 16.47
N LEU A 74 -12.75 -15.92 16.08
CA LEU A 74 -11.60 -15.54 16.89
C LEU A 74 -11.56 -14.02 17.11
N LEU A 75 -11.76 -13.21 16.06
CA LEU A 75 -11.87 -11.75 16.21
C LEU A 75 -13.00 -11.34 17.15
N ARG A 76 -14.13 -12.04 17.12
CA ARG A 76 -15.25 -11.81 18.05
C ARG A 76 -14.84 -12.08 19.49
N THR A 77 -14.11 -13.16 19.77
CA THR A 77 -13.61 -13.44 21.13
C THR A 77 -12.53 -12.48 21.62
N LEU A 78 -11.83 -11.80 20.71
CA LEU A 78 -10.77 -10.83 21.02
C LEU A 78 -11.30 -9.38 21.13
N ALA A 79 -12.53 -9.13 20.68
CA ALA A 79 -13.15 -7.81 20.70
C ALA A 79 -13.41 -7.33 22.14
N TYR A 80 -13.31 -6.03 22.37
CA TYR A 80 -13.69 -5.43 23.65
C TYR A 80 -15.20 -5.62 23.91
N ALA A 81 -15.60 -5.82 25.17
CA ALA A 81 -16.99 -6.05 25.55
C ALA A 81 -17.94 -4.98 24.95
N GLY A 82 -18.94 -5.43 24.19
CA GLY A 82 -19.88 -4.57 23.44
C GLY A 82 -19.55 -4.38 21.95
N TRP A 83 -18.33 -4.72 21.51
CA TRP A 83 -17.94 -4.73 20.09
C TRP A 83 -18.11 -6.10 19.42
N GLU A 84 -18.43 -7.13 20.20
CA GLU A 84 -18.71 -8.48 19.70
C GLU A 84 -19.92 -8.51 18.76
N GLU A 85 -20.91 -7.66 19.02
CA GLU A 85 -22.12 -7.53 18.20
C GLU A 85 -21.87 -6.80 16.88
N SER A 86 -20.75 -6.08 16.76
CA SER A 86 -20.34 -5.38 15.53
C SER A 86 -19.66 -6.31 14.50
N ILE A 87 -19.35 -7.54 14.89
CA ILE A 87 -18.76 -8.54 14.01
C ILE A 87 -19.86 -9.51 13.60
N HIS A 88 -20.23 -9.48 12.32
CA HIS A 88 -21.28 -10.33 11.77
C HIS A 88 -20.69 -11.42 10.88
N SER A 89 -21.14 -12.65 11.11
CA SER A 89 -20.92 -13.80 10.24
C SER A 89 -22.27 -14.30 9.73
N GLY A 90 -22.50 -14.26 8.42
CA GLY A 90 -23.59 -14.97 7.76
C GLY A 90 -24.88 -14.19 7.41
N GLN A 91 -24.90 -12.85 7.46
CA GLN A 91 -26.07 -12.09 6.98
C GLN A 91 -26.06 -12.00 5.43
N HIS A 92 -27.14 -12.47 4.78
CA HIS A 92 -27.27 -12.71 3.33
C HIS A 92 -26.59 -13.99 2.78
N GLY A 93 -27.03 -15.16 3.25
CA GLY A 93 -26.78 -16.43 2.56
C GLY A 93 -25.45 -17.11 2.90
N GLU A 94 -25.11 -17.18 4.20
CA GLU A 94 -23.99 -17.96 4.78
C GLU A 94 -22.55 -17.64 4.31
N ASN A 95 -22.40 -16.65 3.43
CA ASN A 95 -21.16 -16.40 2.69
C ASN A 95 -20.58 -15.00 2.88
N TYR A 96 -21.21 -14.20 3.72
CA TYR A 96 -20.87 -12.81 3.95
C TYR A 96 -20.43 -12.59 5.38
N PHE A 97 -19.28 -11.94 5.56
CA PHE A 97 -18.70 -11.63 6.86
C PHE A 97 -18.36 -10.16 6.89
N CYS A 98 -18.74 -9.43 7.93
CA CYS A 98 -18.41 -8.02 8.04
C CYS A 98 -18.07 -7.58 9.47
N ILE A 99 -17.27 -6.53 9.55
CA ILE A 99 -16.95 -5.79 10.76
C ILE A 99 -17.53 -4.40 10.58
N LEU A 100 -18.49 -4.05 11.43
CA LEU A 100 -19.14 -2.75 11.45
C LEU A 100 -18.46 -1.80 12.44
N ASP A 101 -18.60 -0.50 12.20
CA ASP A 101 -18.34 0.52 13.22
C ASP A 101 -19.59 0.83 14.07
N GLU A 102 -19.45 1.75 15.03
CA GLU A 102 -20.54 2.20 15.92
C GLU A 102 -21.72 2.83 15.14
N ASP A 103 -21.49 3.35 13.93
CA ASP A 103 -22.51 3.93 13.05
C ASP A 103 -23.15 2.85 12.15
N SER A 104 -22.86 1.57 12.39
CA SER A 104 -23.28 0.42 11.57
C SER A 104 -22.76 0.47 10.12
N GLN A 105 -21.65 1.16 9.87
CA GLN A 105 -20.98 1.20 8.57
C GLN A 105 -19.92 0.11 8.46
N GLU A 106 -19.77 -0.48 7.28
CA GLU A 106 -18.82 -1.55 7.04
C GLU A 106 -17.37 -1.03 6.99
N ILE A 107 -16.55 -1.50 7.94
CA ILE A 107 -15.12 -1.24 7.96
C ILE A 107 -14.38 -2.25 7.08
N LEU A 108 -14.74 -3.52 7.21
CA LEU A 108 -14.19 -4.65 6.47
C LEU A 108 -15.33 -5.62 6.20
N SER A 109 -15.55 -5.97 4.94
CA SER A 109 -16.47 -7.03 4.54
C SER A 109 -15.78 -8.03 3.63
N VAL A 110 -16.23 -9.27 3.71
CA VAL A 110 -15.69 -10.40 2.99
C VAL A 110 -16.87 -11.18 2.43
N THR A 111 -16.83 -11.45 1.14
CA THR A 111 -17.84 -12.26 0.45
C THR A 111 -17.18 -13.46 -0.22
N LEU A 112 -17.68 -14.65 0.08
CA LEU A 112 -17.35 -15.90 -0.57
C LEU A 112 -18.44 -16.22 -1.59
N ASP A 113 -18.10 -16.41 -2.86
CA ASP A 113 -19.08 -16.89 -3.84
C ASP A 113 -19.03 -18.42 -4.00
N ASP A 114 -20.09 -18.99 -4.56
CA ASP A 114 -20.18 -20.44 -4.82
C ASP A 114 -19.19 -20.90 -5.91
N ALA A 115 -18.51 -19.96 -6.58
CA ALA A 115 -17.46 -20.21 -7.57
C ALA A 115 -16.04 -20.23 -6.95
N GLY A 116 -15.91 -20.08 -5.62
CA GLY A 116 -14.64 -20.12 -4.90
C GLY A 116 -13.85 -18.81 -4.96
N ASN A 117 -14.47 -17.70 -5.31
CA ASN A 117 -13.87 -16.38 -5.22
C ASN A 117 -14.13 -15.78 -3.82
N TYR A 118 -13.07 -15.24 -3.26
CA TYR A 118 -13.00 -14.60 -1.96
C TYR A 118 -12.76 -13.11 -2.18
N THR A 119 -13.80 -12.31 -1.98
CA THR A 119 -13.73 -10.86 -2.18
C THR A 119 -13.61 -10.16 -0.84
N VAL A 120 -12.51 -9.45 -0.62
CA VAL A 120 -12.30 -8.55 0.51
C VAL A 120 -12.69 -7.15 0.09
N ASN A 121 -13.49 -6.47 0.89
CA ASN A 121 -13.87 -5.08 0.72
C ASN A 121 -13.53 -4.30 1.99
N CYS A 122 -12.83 -3.18 1.86
CA CYS A 122 -12.43 -2.34 2.99
C CYS A 122 -12.42 -0.88 2.56
N GLN A 123 -13.39 -0.09 3.03
CA GLN A 123 -13.45 1.37 2.83
C GLN A 123 -13.05 1.85 1.41
N GLY A 124 -13.67 1.28 0.37
CA GLY A 124 -13.41 1.64 -1.03
C GLY A 124 -12.26 0.88 -1.72
N TYR A 125 -11.59 -0.02 -1.01
CA TYR A 125 -10.71 -1.05 -1.58
C TYR A 125 -11.49 -2.35 -1.76
N SER A 126 -11.44 -2.96 -2.94
CA SER A 126 -12.00 -4.30 -3.17
C SER A 126 -11.00 -5.15 -3.92
N GLU A 127 -10.69 -6.32 -3.37
CA GLU A 127 -9.79 -7.31 -3.97
C GLU A 127 -10.44 -8.69 -3.94
N THR A 128 -10.36 -9.40 -5.07
CA THR A 128 -10.93 -10.74 -5.21
C THR A 128 -9.82 -11.76 -5.41
N HIS A 129 -9.68 -12.68 -4.47
CA HIS A 129 -8.79 -13.83 -4.53
C HIS A 129 -9.56 -15.05 -5.02
N ARG A 130 -8.99 -15.81 -5.96
CA ARG A 130 -9.57 -17.09 -6.38
C ARG A 130 -8.97 -18.22 -5.53
N LEU A 131 -9.80 -18.90 -4.74
CA LEU A 131 -9.37 -19.97 -3.83
C LEU A 131 -9.26 -21.36 -4.51
N THR A 132 -9.17 -21.41 -5.85
CA THR A 132 -9.16 -22.67 -6.60
C THR A 132 -7.93 -23.52 -6.27
N LEU A 133 -8.16 -24.81 -5.97
CA LEU A 133 -7.12 -25.84 -5.98
C LEU A 133 -6.55 -26.00 -7.39
N ASP A 134 -5.26 -25.69 -7.56
CA ASP A 134 -4.50 -26.14 -8.72
C ASP A 134 -4.20 -27.64 -8.58
N THR A 135 -4.91 -28.47 -9.36
CA THR A 135 -4.40 -29.79 -9.76
C THR A 135 -3.37 -29.63 -10.87
N ALA A 136 -2.20 -30.24 -10.66
CA ALA A 136 -0.98 -30.16 -11.46
C ALA A 136 -1.06 -30.69 -12.91
N GLN A 137 -0.21 -30.13 -13.80
CA GLN A 137 0.65 -30.77 -14.84
C GLN A 137 1.31 -29.63 -15.68
N GLY A 138 2.65 -29.51 -15.82
CA GLY A 138 3.55 -30.31 -16.68
C GLY A 138 3.31 -29.95 -18.16
N GLU A 139 4.24 -29.55 -19.05
CA GLU A 139 5.68 -29.72 -19.21
C GLU A 139 6.22 -28.74 -20.29
N GLU A 140 7.51 -28.43 -20.19
CA GLU A 140 8.57 -28.19 -21.18
C GLU A 140 8.33 -27.79 -22.65
N GLY A 141 9.22 -26.89 -23.14
CA GLY A 141 9.50 -26.66 -24.56
C GLY A 141 10.67 -25.70 -24.77
N THR A 142 11.83 -26.28 -25.08
CA THR A 142 13.18 -25.70 -25.26
C THR A 142 13.38 -24.95 -26.60
N GLY A 143 14.44 -24.12 -26.70
CA GLY A 143 14.98 -23.67 -28.00
C GLY A 143 15.86 -22.41 -28.01
N HIS A 144 17.16 -22.58 -28.28
CA HIS A 144 18.28 -21.63 -28.32
C HIS A 144 18.25 -20.52 -29.42
N ALA A 145 18.82 -19.32 -29.15
CA ALA A 145 20.12 -18.73 -29.65
C ALA A 145 20.19 -18.46 -31.18
N GLU A 146 20.84 -17.46 -31.81
CA GLU A 146 21.88 -16.43 -31.60
C GLU A 146 21.47 -15.23 -32.50
N GLY A 147 21.92 -13.97 -32.38
CA GLY A 147 23.28 -13.48 -32.58
C GLY A 147 23.30 -12.23 -33.49
N ALA A 148 24.41 -11.49 -33.41
CA ALA A 148 24.94 -10.45 -34.31
C ALA A 148 24.67 -8.96 -34.06
N SER A 149 25.79 -8.30 -33.74
CA SER A 149 26.11 -6.87 -33.71
C SER A 149 25.72 -6.06 -34.94
N GLY A 150 25.48 -4.77 -34.73
CA GLY A 150 25.47 -3.75 -35.77
C GLY A 150 25.55 -2.34 -35.19
N THR A 151 26.77 -1.86 -34.98
CA THR A 151 27.10 -0.46 -34.68
C THR A 151 26.63 0.48 -35.80
N PHE A 152 25.85 1.51 -35.47
CA PHE A 152 25.88 2.78 -36.20
C PHE A 152 25.77 3.95 -35.22
N ARG A 153 26.85 4.75 -35.18
CA ARG A 153 26.88 6.09 -34.61
C ARG A 153 26.02 7.00 -35.48
N THR A 154 25.11 7.74 -34.86
CA THR A 154 24.81 9.11 -35.29
C THR A 154 24.59 9.96 -34.05
N SER A 155 25.52 10.89 -33.89
CA SER A 155 25.61 11.97 -32.93
C SER A 155 24.57 13.06 -33.18
N PHE A 156 23.75 13.40 -32.18
CA PHE A 156 23.18 14.74 -32.02
C PHE A 156 23.03 15.09 -30.53
N LEU A 157 23.80 16.12 -30.13
CA LEU A 157 23.71 17.12 -29.05
C LEU A 157 22.91 16.83 -27.73
N PRO A 158 23.40 17.34 -26.57
CA PRO A 158 22.92 16.92 -25.26
C PRO A 158 21.62 17.64 -24.89
N ALA A 159 20.49 16.97 -25.08
CA ALA A 159 19.29 17.24 -24.31
C ALA A 159 19.53 16.68 -22.89
N THR A 160 19.35 17.52 -21.88
CA THR A 160 19.47 17.25 -20.44
C THR A 160 19.29 15.77 -20.11
N THR A 161 20.40 15.06 -20.05
CA THR A 161 20.40 13.59 -20.00
C THR A 161 19.87 13.17 -18.65
N ALA A 162 18.70 12.54 -18.64
CA ALA A 162 18.25 11.80 -17.46
C ALA A 162 19.36 10.81 -17.08
N PRO A 163 19.79 10.77 -15.82
CA PRO A 163 20.87 9.89 -15.41
C PRO A 163 20.53 8.43 -15.72
N GLN A 164 21.48 7.74 -16.34
CA GLN A 164 21.32 6.39 -16.89
C GLN A 164 22.01 5.33 -16.04
N THR A 165 22.73 5.74 -14.98
CA THR A 165 23.46 4.82 -14.11
C THR A 165 22.91 4.84 -12.68
N PRO A 166 22.82 3.68 -11.99
CA PRO A 166 22.43 3.64 -10.58
C PRO A 166 23.27 4.54 -9.67
N ALA A 167 24.51 4.83 -10.05
CA ALA A 167 25.43 5.72 -9.32
C ALA A 167 25.01 7.18 -9.34
N GLU A 168 24.44 7.66 -10.46
CA GLU A 168 23.95 9.05 -10.57
C GLU A 168 22.67 9.26 -9.75
N TYR A 169 21.75 8.30 -9.74
CA TYR A 169 20.59 8.32 -8.83
C TYR A 169 21.05 8.37 -7.37
N ASP A 170 22.02 7.54 -7.01
CA ASP A 170 22.56 7.50 -5.65
C ASP A 170 23.22 8.83 -5.24
N ALA A 171 23.92 9.50 -6.17
CA ALA A 171 24.51 10.81 -5.91
C ALA A 171 23.44 11.88 -5.62
N VAL A 172 22.36 11.91 -6.39
CA VAL A 172 21.23 12.84 -6.21
C VAL A 172 20.54 12.61 -4.88
N TRP A 173 20.29 11.35 -4.53
CA TRP A 173 19.66 11.00 -3.26
C TRP A 173 20.54 11.33 -2.05
N LEU A 174 21.85 11.12 -2.16
CA LEU A 174 22.80 11.53 -1.12
C LEU A 174 22.84 13.04 -0.95
N ALA A 175 22.82 13.81 -2.05
CA ALA A 175 22.77 15.27 -2.00
C ALA A 175 21.48 15.75 -1.33
N TRP A 176 20.32 15.21 -1.73
CA TRP A 176 19.01 15.52 -1.13
C TRP A 176 18.97 15.18 0.37
N ARG A 177 19.56 14.05 0.76
CA ARG A 177 19.66 13.66 2.17
C ARG A 177 20.61 14.57 2.96
N ARG A 178 21.71 15.04 2.37
CA ARG A 178 22.63 15.99 3.02
C ARG A 178 22.00 17.37 3.21
N ALA A 179 21.10 17.76 2.31
CA ALA A 179 20.31 18.98 2.41
C ALA A 179 19.12 18.84 3.39
N ALA A 180 19.07 17.80 4.23
CA ALA A 180 17.98 17.59 5.18
C ALA A 180 18.05 18.59 6.34
N PRO A 181 16.93 19.26 6.68
CA PRO A 181 16.74 19.84 7.99
C PRO A 181 16.92 18.78 9.08
N ALA A 182 17.38 19.18 10.28
CA ALA A 182 17.68 18.25 11.38
C ALA A 182 16.50 17.31 11.71
N GLU A 183 15.28 17.84 11.64
CA GLU A 183 14.02 17.14 11.90
C GLU A 183 13.67 16.11 10.80
N GLU A 184 14.10 16.35 9.56
CA GLU A 184 13.81 15.48 8.40
C GLU A 184 14.89 14.43 8.15
N SER A 185 16.05 14.54 8.79
CA SER A 185 17.22 13.70 8.48
C SER A 185 16.90 12.20 8.52
N ARG A 186 16.14 11.76 9.54
CA ARG A 186 15.69 10.37 9.68
C ARG A 186 14.71 9.98 8.56
N GLY A 187 13.77 10.85 8.23
CA GLY A 187 12.79 10.62 7.18
C GLY A 187 13.42 10.54 5.79
N ARG A 188 14.35 11.46 5.48
CA ARG A 188 15.11 11.43 4.22
C ARG A 188 16.00 10.21 4.12
N ALA A 189 16.66 9.80 5.21
CA ALA A 189 17.48 8.60 5.22
C ALA A 189 16.66 7.34 4.89
N GLU A 190 15.46 7.21 5.47
CA GLU A 190 14.58 6.08 5.20
C GLU A 190 14.02 6.13 3.77
N ALA A 191 13.65 7.31 3.27
CA ALA A 191 13.22 7.48 1.88
C ALA A 191 14.31 7.04 0.88
N VAL A 192 15.55 7.47 1.08
CA VAL A 192 16.69 7.04 0.24
C VAL A 192 16.91 5.53 0.32
N LYS A 193 16.79 4.94 1.51
CA LYS A 193 16.92 3.48 1.69
C LYS A 193 15.88 2.72 0.86
N ARG A 194 14.63 3.19 0.84
CA ARG A 194 13.55 2.58 0.04
C ARG A 194 13.76 2.79 -1.46
N MET A 195 14.16 3.99 -1.89
CA MET A 195 14.50 4.26 -3.30
C MET A 195 15.62 3.35 -3.80
N ARG A 196 16.66 3.12 -3.00
CA ARG A 196 17.73 2.14 -3.30
C ARG A 196 17.22 0.71 -3.40
N ALA A 197 16.28 0.33 -2.55
CA ALA A 197 15.67 -0.99 -2.61
C ALA A 197 14.87 -1.17 -3.92
N CYS A 198 14.15 -0.14 -4.37
CA CYS A 198 13.46 -0.15 -5.67
C CYS A 198 14.43 -0.35 -6.84
N LEU A 199 15.56 0.37 -6.87
CA LEU A 199 16.57 0.18 -7.92
C LEU A 199 17.22 -1.21 -7.89
N LYS A 200 17.60 -1.73 -6.71
CA LYS A 200 18.35 -3.00 -6.61
C LYS A 200 17.49 -4.24 -6.81
N LYS A 201 16.26 -4.23 -6.28
CA LYS A 201 15.39 -5.41 -6.26
C LYS A 201 14.39 -5.43 -7.41
N GLY A 202 14.38 -4.39 -8.26
CA GLY A 202 13.33 -4.21 -9.28
C GLY A 202 11.96 -3.96 -8.67
N ASN A 203 11.88 -3.61 -7.38
CA ASN A 203 10.61 -3.36 -6.72
C ASN A 203 9.94 -2.14 -7.35
N SER A 204 8.76 -2.35 -7.91
CA SER A 204 7.99 -1.35 -8.64
C SER A 204 7.17 -0.44 -7.72
N VAL A 205 7.18 -0.70 -6.41
CA VAL A 205 6.42 0.06 -5.42
C VAL A 205 7.35 0.87 -4.54
N LEU A 206 7.19 2.20 -4.55
CA LEU A 206 7.89 3.12 -3.66
C LEU A 206 6.91 3.73 -2.65
N TYR A 207 7.10 3.39 -1.38
CA TYR A 207 6.31 3.92 -0.27
C TYR A 207 7.15 4.83 0.63
N VAL A 208 6.71 6.08 0.82
CA VAL A 208 7.38 7.07 1.67
C VAL A 208 6.34 7.92 2.41
N GLY A 209 5.59 7.33 3.34
CA GLY A 209 4.55 8.04 4.10
C GLY A 209 4.95 8.41 5.54
N ARG A 210 4.39 9.51 6.07
CA ARG A 210 4.49 9.92 7.50
C ARG A 210 5.91 10.01 8.07
N VAL A 211 6.84 10.57 7.30
CA VAL A 211 8.22 10.80 7.76
C VAL A 211 8.62 12.28 7.78
N GLY A 212 7.64 13.18 7.66
CA GLY A 212 7.82 14.62 7.80
C GLY A 212 8.57 15.27 6.63
N LEU A 213 8.51 14.70 5.42
CA LEU A 213 9.22 15.26 4.27
C LEU A 213 8.60 16.57 3.80
N THR A 214 9.42 17.61 3.64
CA THR A 214 9.00 18.86 2.98
C THR A 214 9.28 18.87 1.48
N THR A 215 10.23 18.04 1.04
CA THR A 215 10.64 17.93 -0.37
C THR A 215 10.92 16.48 -0.76
N LEU A 216 10.94 16.19 -2.05
CA LEU A 216 11.43 14.93 -2.62
C LEU A 216 12.66 15.21 -3.48
N PRO A 217 13.53 14.21 -3.72
CA PRO A 217 14.62 14.34 -4.67
C PRO A 217 14.06 14.56 -6.09
N ASP A 218 14.81 15.30 -6.92
CA ASP A 218 14.40 15.64 -8.29
C ASP A 218 14.25 14.39 -9.19
N LEU A 219 14.87 13.28 -8.80
CA LEU A 219 14.86 12.02 -9.53
C LEU A 219 14.35 10.88 -8.66
N LEU A 220 13.25 10.29 -9.11
CA LEU A 220 12.66 9.08 -8.55
C LEU A 220 13.18 7.85 -9.30
N PRO A 221 13.20 6.66 -8.66
CA PRO A 221 13.62 5.44 -9.34
C PRO A 221 12.78 5.20 -10.60
N PRO A 222 13.38 4.92 -11.77
CA PRO A 222 12.67 4.89 -13.05
C PRO A 222 11.78 3.65 -13.22
N ASN A 223 12.03 2.60 -12.44
CA ASN A 223 11.35 1.31 -12.54
C ASN A 223 10.09 1.21 -11.68
N ILE A 224 9.65 2.29 -11.04
CA ILE A 224 8.45 2.27 -10.19
C ILE A 224 7.19 2.40 -11.05
N THR A 225 6.21 1.54 -10.73
CA THR A 225 4.85 1.60 -11.26
C THR A 225 3.89 2.21 -10.23
N THR A 226 4.23 2.16 -8.95
CA THR A 226 3.36 2.62 -7.86
C THR A 226 4.14 3.53 -6.91
N LEU A 227 3.61 4.73 -6.69
CA LEU A 227 4.23 5.75 -5.84
C LEU A 227 3.25 6.23 -4.76
N PHE A 228 3.55 5.92 -3.50
CA PHE A 228 2.72 6.28 -2.35
C PHE A 228 3.50 7.12 -1.34
N ILE A 229 3.10 8.38 -1.16
CA ILE A 229 3.77 9.35 -0.29
C ILE A 229 2.73 10.08 0.61
N PRO A 230 1.89 9.36 1.38
CA PRO A 230 0.84 10.00 2.15
C PRO A 230 1.38 10.64 3.44
N GLY A 231 0.75 11.74 3.88
CA GLY A 231 0.97 12.30 5.22
C GLY A 231 2.36 12.91 5.42
N ASN A 232 2.83 13.69 4.45
CA ASN A 232 4.03 14.51 4.56
C ASN A 232 3.66 16.00 4.42
N THR A 233 4.65 16.89 4.34
CA THR A 233 4.45 18.34 4.19
C THR A 233 4.95 18.82 2.83
N LEU A 234 4.79 17.98 1.80
CA LEU A 234 5.28 18.29 0.45
C LEU A 234 4.49 19.44 -0.15
N THR A 235 5.21 20.43 -0.68
CA THR A 235 4.63 21.59 -1.39
C THR A 235 4.66 21.44 -2.91
N ARG A 236 5.53 20.54 -3.41
CA ARG A 236 5.69 20.21 -4.84
C ARG A 236 6.15 18.77 -5.02
N LEU A 237 5.88 18.22 -6.20
CA LEU A 237 6.42 16.93 -6.64
C LEU A 237 7.46 17.12 -7.76
N PRO A 238 8.46 16.22 -7.85
CA PRO A 238 9.40 16.18 -8.96
C PRO A 238 8.73 15.60 -10.22
N ALA A 239 9.50 15.49 -11.30
CA ALA A 239 9.04 14.79 -12.50
C ALA A 239 8.71 13.32 -12.17
N LEU A 240 7.54 12.86 -12.64
CA LEU A 240 7.08 11.50 -12.39
C LEU A 240 7.70 10.52 -13.40
N PRO A 241 8.05 9.30 -12.98
CA PRO A 241 8.54 8.27 -13.89
C PRO A 241 7.51 7.94 -14.98
N PRO A 242 7.92 7.75 -16.25
CA PRO A 242 6.99 7.53 -17.36
C PRO A 242 6.20 6.22 -17.24
N GLY A 243 6.75 5.22 -16.52
CA GLY A 243 6.10 3.92 -16.28
C GLY A 243 5.12 3.90 -15.11
N LEU A 244 4.88 5.03 -14.43
CA LEU A 244 4.01 5.09 -13.26
C LEU A 244 2.54 4.84 -13.64
N ARG A 245 1.92 3.88 -12.95
CA ARG A 245 0.51 3.47 -13.07
C ARG A 245 -0.36 3.99 -11.93
N GLU A 246 0.20 4.10 -10.73
CA GLU A 246 -0.55 4.48 -9.53
C GLU A 246 0.21 5.55 -8.74
N LEU A 247 -0.48 6.64 -8.42
CA LEU A 247 0.07 7.75 -7.63
C LEU A 247 -0.87 8.09 -6.48
N SER A 248 -0.37 8.00 -5.24
CA SER A 248 -1.05 8.50 -4.04
C SER A 248 -0.14 9.46 -3.27
N VAL A 249 -0.54 10.73 -3.18
CA VAL A 249 0.17 11.80 -2.47
C VAL A 249 -0.78 12.57 -1.54
N SER A 250 -1.78 11.89 -1.01
CA SER A 250 -2.79 12.46 -0.12
C SER A 250 -2.19 12.99 1.19
N TYR A 251 -2.89 13.92 1.85
CA TYR A 251 -2.42 14.54 3.09
C TYR A 251 -1.04 15.19 2.93
N ASN A 252 -0.92 16.09 1.96
CA ASN A 252 0.27 16.94 1.75
C ASN A 252 -0.18 18.40 1.58
N GLN A 253 0.73 19.29 1.16
CA GLN A 253 0.46 20.71 0.95
C GLN A 253 0.71 21.10 -0.51
N LEU A 254 0.45 20.18 -1.46
CA LEU A 254 0.71 20.39 -2.88
C LEU A 254 -0.24 21.48 -3.41
N THR A 255 0.32 22.49 -4.07
CA THR A 255 -0.44 23.57 -4.72
C THR A 255 -0.71 23.31 -6.20
N ARG A 256 0.10 22.43 -6.80
CA ARG A 256 0.00 21.98 -8.20
C ARG A 256 0.59 20.59 -8.34
N LEU A 257 0.16 19.88 -9.38
CA LEU A 257 0.75 18.61 -9.79
C LEU A 257 1.65 18.80 -11.03
N PRO A 258 2.72 18.00 -11.18
CA PRO A 258 3.48 17.92 -12.42
C PRO A 258 2.64 17.27 -13.52
N GLN A 259 3.14 17.27 -14.75
CA GLN A 259 2.51 16.52 -15.83
C GLN A 259 2.40 15.04 -15.45
N LEU A 260 1.19 14.50 -15.58
CA LEU A 260 0.90 13.11 -15.25
C LEU A 260 1.41 12.20 -16.38
N PRO A 261 1.98 11.03 -16.04
CA PRO A 261 2.43 10.08 -17.04
C PRO A 261 1.23 9.52 -17.81
N PRO A 262 1.34 9.28 -19.13
CA PRO A 262 0.23 8.86 -19.97
C PRO A 262 -0.36 7.50 -19.56
N GLY A 263 0.45 6.67 -18.89
CA GLY A 263 0.07 5.36 -18.40
C GLY A 263 -0.58 5.33 -17.02
N LEU A 264 -0.84 6.47 -16.39
CA LEU A 264 -1.40 6.53 -15.03
C LEU A 264 -2.87 6.09 -15.02
N CYS A 265 -3.19 5.10 -14.20
CA CYS A 265 -4.52 4.51 -14.05
C CYS A 265 -5.22 4.99 -12.76
N LYS A 266 -4.47 5.25 -11.68
CA LYS A 266 -5.03 5.68 -10.40
C LYS A 266 -4.30 6.92 -9.87
N LEU A 267 -5.07 7.93 -9.50
CA LEU A 267 -4.57 9.18 -8.93
C LEU A 267 -5.32 9.52 -7.64
N SER A 268 -4.57 9.62 -6.54
CA SER A 268 -5.07 10.03 -5.23
C SER A 268 -4.25 11.21 -4.71
N VAL A 269 -4.88 12.37 -4.61
CA VAL A 269 -4.28 13.64 -4.22
C VAL A 269 -5.15 14.40 -3.22
N PHE A 270 -6.13 13.73 -2.62
CA PHE A 270 -7.06 14.36 -1.67
C PHE A 270 -6.34 14.93 -0.45
N ASN A 271 -6.95 15.93 0.17
CA ASN A 271 -6.38 16.67 1.29
C ASN A 271 -4.99 17.26 0.95
N ASN A 272 -4.96 17.98 -0.17
CA ASN A 272 -3.88 18.88 -0.60
C ASN A 272 -4.43 20.30 -0.79
N GLN A 273 -3.61 21.23 -1.29
CA GLN A 273 -4.01 22.63 -1.55
C GLN A 273 -4.10 22.90 -3.07
N LEU A 274 -4.53 21.90 -3.84
CA LEU A 274 -4.59 21.98 -5.30
C LEU A 274 -5.72 22.93 -5.72
N THR A 275 -5.38 23.92 -6.53
CA THR A 275 -6.37 24.84 -7.13
C THR A 275 -6.87 24.36 -8.48
N SER A 276 -6.10 23.50 -9.14
CA SER A 276 -6.42 22.91 -10.44
C SER A 276 -5.68 21.60 -10.63
N LEU A 277 -6.20 20.75 -11.51
CA LEU A 277 -5.54 19.52 -11.95
C LEU A 277 -4.91 19.75 -13.33
N PRO A 278 -3.75 19.11 -13.61
CA PRO A 278 -3.18 19.08 -14.95
C PRO A 278 -4.05 18.24 -15.88
N ALA A 279 -3.70 18.21 -17.17
CA ALA A 279 -4.35 17.31 -18.13
C ALA A 279 -4.31 15.87 -17.62
N LEU A 280 -5.50 15.28 -17.45
CA LEU A 280 -5.65 13.92 -16.99
C LEU A 280 -5.34 12.95 -18.13
N PRO A 281 -4.56 11.88 -17.89
CA PRO A 281 -4.31 10.88 -18.90
C PRO A 281 -5.59 10.11 -19.25
N SER A 282 -5.77 9.78 -20.53
CA SER A 282 -6.98 9.12 -21.02
C SER A 282 -7.24 7.73 -20.42
N GLY A 283 -6.19 7.10 -19.87
CA GLY A 283 -6.27 5.80 -19.18
C GLY A 283 -6.60 5.89 -17.69
N LEU A 284 -6.90 7.08 -17.15
CA LEU A 284 -7.20 7.25 -15.73
C LEU A 284 -8.56 6.63 -15.39
N GLN A 285 -8.56 5.66 -14.48
CA GLN A 285 -9.74 4.92 -14.04
C GLN A 285 -10.26 5.44 -12.69
N ILE A 286 -9.36 5.82 -11.78
CA ILE A 286 -9.71 6.25 -10.43
C ILE A 286 -9.05 7.60 -10.14
N LEU A 287 -9.87 8.55 -9.68
CA LEU A 287 -9.44 9.88 -9.26
C LEU A 287 -10.04 10.25 -7.91
N TRP A 288 -9.18 10.51 -6.93
CA TRP A 288 -9.55 11.08 -5.62
C TRP A 288 -8.79 12.39 -5.41
N ALA A 289 -9.48 13.52 -5.50
CA ALA A 289 -8.85 14.86 -5.48
C ALA A 289 -9.63 15.90 -4.64
N TYR A 290 -10.41 15.44 -3.66
CA TYR A 290 -11.23 16.29 -2.80
C TYR A 290 -10.44 16.96 -1.66
#